data_AF-A0A0W8G0L1-F1
#
_entry.id   AF-A0A0W8G0L1-F1
#
_cell.length_a   1.000
_cell.length_b   1.000
_cell.length_c   1.000
_cell.angle_alpha   90.00
_cell.angle_beta   90.00
_cell.angle_gamma   90.00
#
_symmetry.space_group_name_H-M   'P 1'
#
loop_
_entity.id
_entity.type
_entity.pdbx_description
1 polymer ?
#
loop_
_entity_poly.entity_id
_entity_poly.type
_entity_poly.pdbx_seq_one_letter_code
_entity_poly.pdbx_strand_id
1 'polypeptide(L)'
;MHRSFSFILISIIILSALFCASCKENFDPGKEAEKNRNKIIQSAPIQSEYEIEKPKENLPENIRAFSGHWVGKWNDLIPSQLIVTKISSNEITFIYSWGANPQRGVESGVIKGTTKLDDKGRIKYDKEDLSLTFAVDTLLNKVIGVSVKGEMISNIVMEKVDN
;
A
#
# COMPACT_ATOMS: atom_id res chain seq x y z
N MET A 1 78.06 27.85 -3.01
CA MET A 1 77.71 29.29 -3.07
C MET A 1 76.40 29.46 -2.31
N HIS A 2 76.51 29.91 -1.06
CA HIS A 2 75.40 30.11 -0.13
C HIS A 2 74.53 31.29 -0.54
N ARG A 3 73.20 31.16 -0.41
CA ARG A 3 72.34 32.29 0.02
C ARG A 3 71.25 31.78 0.96
N SER A 4 71.46 32.07 2.24
CA SER A 4 70.45 32.10 3.28
C SER A 4 69.59 33.37 3.11
N PHE A 5 68.28 33.28 3.33
CA PHE A 5 67.48 34.39 3.83
C PHE A 5 66.51 33.85 4.87
N SER A 6 66.60 34.45 6.06
CA SER A 6 65.79 34.20 7.24
C SER A 6 64.73 35.31 7.38
N PHE A 7 63.82 35.13 8.34
CA PHE A 7 62.80 36.05 8.89
C PHE A 7 61.34 35.86 8.47
N ILE A 8 60.69 34.94 9.20
CA ILE A 8 59.52 35.13 10.11
C ILE A 8 58.61 36.34 9.83
N LEU A 9 57.31 36.07 9.59
CA LEU A 9 56.22 36.83 10.20
C LEU A 9 54.99 35.92 10.48
N ILE A 10 54.52 36.00 11.72
CA ILE A 10 53.38 35.32 12.33
C ILE A 10 52.13 36.21 12.21
N SER A 11 50.92 35.59 12.16
CA SER A 11 49.56 36.14 12.46
C SER A 11 48.63 36.20 11.23
N ILE A 12 47.33 35.90 11.24
CA ILE A 12 46.31 35.53 12.26
C ILE A 12 45.08 35.02 11.46
N ILE A 13 44.51 33.88 11.89
CA ILE A 13 43.09 33.50 12.07
C ILE A 13 42.02 33.98 11.04
N ILE A 14 41.17 33.05 10.56
CA ILE A 14 39.68 33.03 10.70
C ILE A 14 39.04 32.22 9.55
N LEU A 15 38.57 31.02 9.92
CA LEU A 15 37.20 30.52 9.74
C LEU A 15 36.62 30.48 8.31
N SER A 16 36.63 29.28 7.71
CA SER A 16 35.52 28.81 6.89
C SER A 16 35.39 27.29 6.99
N ALA A 17 35.05 26.83 8.19
CA ALA A 17 34.27 25.60 8.35
C ALA A 17 32.84 25.89 7.81
N LEU A 18 32.71 26.03 6.50
CA LEU A 18 31.40 26.09 5.85
C LEU A 18 30.94 24.67 5.54
N PHE A 19 30.06 24.19 6.41
CA PHE A 19 28.89 23.42 6.03
C PHE A 19 29.11 22.25 5.06
N CYS A 20 29.67 21.16 5.59
CA CYS A 20 29.10 19.84 5.30
C CYS A 20 28.30 19.37 6.52
N ALA A 21 27.35 20.20 6.96
CA ALA A 21 26.14 19.66 7.57
C ALA A 21 25.36 18.98 6.45
N SER A 22 25.85 17.81 6.01
CA SER A 22 25.05 16.86 5.27
C SER A 22 23.87 16.58 6.18
N CYS A 23 22.72 17.16 5.84
CA CYS A 23 21.47 16.95 6.52
C CYS A 23 21.27 15.43 6.63
N LYS A 24 21.40 14.90 7.84
CA LYS A 24 20.92 13.57 8.17
C LYS A 24 19.41 13.63 7.99
N GLU A 25 18.93 13.28 6.81
CA GLU A 25 17.52 13.00 6.60
C GLU A 25 17.18 11.84 7.53
N ASN A 26 16.49 12.13 8.62
CA ASN A 26 16.08 11.11 9.57
C ASN A 26 15.09 10.19 8.85
N PHE A 27 15.53 8.97 8.55
CA PHE A 27 14.67 7.93 7.97
C PHE A 27 13.54 7.61 8.96
N ASP A 28 12.33 8.02 8.59
CA ASP A 28 11.11 7.70 9.31
C ASP A 28 10.35 6.62 8.50
N PRO A 29 10.42 5.34 8.92
CA PRO A 29 9.78 4.25 8.18
C PRO A 29 8.26 4.43 8.11
N GLY A 30 7.64 5.11 9.06
CA GLY A 30 6.19 5.37 9.05
C GLY A 30 5.79 6.31 7.91
N LYS A 31 6.53 7.40 7.72
CA LYS A 31 6.31 8.35 6.62
C LYS A 31 6.54 7.73 5.25
N GLU A 32 7.56 6.90 5.11
CA GLU A 32 7.82 6.20 3.86
C GLU A 32 6.72 5.16 3.56
N ALA A 33 6.23 4.44 4.56
CA ALA A 33 5.09 3.54 4.39
C ALA A 33 3.81 4.30 3.96
N GLU A 34 3.50 5.42 4.61
CA GLU A 34 2.37 6.27 4.25
C GLU A 34 2.48 6.80 2.82
N LYS A 35 3.65 7.32 2.44
CA LYS A 35 3.92 7.78 1.07
C LYS A 35 3.73 6.66 0.05
N ASN A 36 4.17 5.44 0.37
CA ASN A 36 3.98 4.28 -0.49
C ASN A 36 2.50 3.89 -0.64
N ARG A 37 1.70 3.95 0.44
CA ARG A 37 0.24 3.77 0.39
C ARG A 37 -0.41 4.84 -0.48
N ASN A 38 -0.08 6.12 -0.28
CA ASN A 38 -0.63 7.23 -1.06
C ASN A 38 -0.34 7.10 -2.56
N LYS A 39 0.85 6.61 -2.93
CA LYS A 39 1.20 6.32 -4.33
C LYS A 39 0.31 5.21 -4.93
N ILE A 40 0.00 4.16 -4.16
CA ILE A 40 -0.92 3.10 -4.59
C ILE A 40 -2.33 3.68 -4.80
N ILE A 41 -2.82 4.49 -3.84
CA ILE A 41 -4.14 5.12 -3.90
C ILE A 41 -4.28 5.97 -5.17
N GLN A 42 -3.28 6.79 -5.48
CA GLN A 42 -3.26 7.63 -6.68
C GLN A 42 -3.23 6.82 -7.97
N SER A 43 -2.56 5.67 -7.96
CA SER A 43 -2.33 4.86 -9.16
C SER A 43 -3.50 3.92 -9.49
N ALA A 44 -4.41 3.67 -8.55
CA ALA A 44 -5.56 2.77 -8.70
C ALA A 44 -6.87 3.48 -8.35
N PRO A 45 -7.19 4.66 -8.93
CA PRO A 45 -8.15 5.60 -8.35
C PRO A 45 -9.57 5.03 -8.24
N ILE A 46 -10.25 5.40 -7.16
CA ILE A 46 -11.69 5.17 -6.97
C ILE A 46 -12.38 6.52 -7.16
N GLN A 47 -13.18 6.64 -8.22
CA GLN A 47 -13.79 7.92 -8.63
C GLN A 47 -15.06 8.28 -7.85
N SER A 48 -15.63 7.34 -7.11
CA SER A 48 -16.83 7.56 -6.32
C SER A 48 -16.50 7.72 -4.86
N GLU A 49 -17.16 8.66 -4.20
CA GLU A 49 -17.23 8.70 -2.75
C GLU A 49 -17.77 7.36 -2.20
N TYR A 50 -17.28 7.01 -1.02
CA TYR A 50 -17.68 5.80 -0.31
C TYR A 50 -17.68 6.07 1.20
N GLU A 51 -18.52 5.34 1.91
CA GLU A 51 -18.57 5.34 3.36
C GLU A 51 -18.33 3.90 3.85
N ILE A 52 -17.58 3.76 4.95
CA ILE A 52 -17.33 2.46 5.58
C ILE A 52 -18.23 2.38 6.81
N GLU A 53 -19.28 1.57 6.72
CA GLU A 53 -20.19 1.31 7.84
C GLU A 53 -19.47 0.53 8.94
N LYS A 54 -19.73 0.87 10.21
CA LYS A 54 -19.25 0.06 11.35
C LYS A 54 -19.85 -1.35 11.26
N PRO A 55 -19.04 -2.43 11.27
CA PRO A 55 -19.57 -3.79 11.25
C PRO A 55 -20.41 -4.12 12.48
N LYS A 56 -21.35 -5.06 12.34
CA LYS A 56 -22.14 -5.56 13.46
C LYS A 56 -21.24 -6.23 14.51
N GLU A 57 -21.57 -6.04 15.79
CA GLU A 57 -20.72 -6.47 16.91
C GLU A 57 -20.63 -8.00 17.06
N ASN A 58 -21.65 -8.73 16.58
CA ASN A 58 -21.76 -10.17 16.69
C ASN A 58 -21.08 -10.95 15.54
N LEU A 59 -20.33 -10.27 14.66
CA LEU A 59 -19.58 -10.94 13.60
C LEU A 59 -18.29 -11.58 14.14
N PRO A 60 -17.87 -12.73 13.59
CA PRO A 60 -16.53 -13.28 13.83
C PRO A 60 -15.44 -12.23 13.57
N GLU A 61 -14.39 -12.23 14.38
CA GLU A 61 -13.34 -11.21 14.34
C GLU A 61 -12.66 -11.12 12.96
N ASN A 62 -12.35 -12.27 12.35
CA ASN A 62 -11.76 -12.33 11.01
C ASN A 62 -12.64 -11.70 9.92
N ILE A 63 -13.97 -11.78 10.07
CA ILE A 63 -14.92 -11.15 9.15
C ILE A 63 -15.02 -9.65 9.43
N ARG A 64 -15.18 -9.26 10.69
CA ARG A 64 -15.24 -7.85 11.10
C ARG A 64 -13.97 -7.09 10.69
N ALA A 65 -12.82 -7.74 10.78
CA ALA A 65 -11.53 -7.15 10.48
C ALA A 65 -11.40 -6.71 9.01
N PHE A 66 -12.16 -7.29 8.06
CA PHE A 66 -12.17 -6.83 6.67
C PHE A 66 -12.60 -5.38 6.51
N SER A 67 -13.37 -4.83 7.45
CA SER A 67 -13.90 -3.47 7.35
C SER A 67 -12.77 -2.46 7.27
N GLY A 68 -12.80 -1.63 6.23
CA GLY A 68 -11.79 -0.60 6.02
C GLY A 68 -11.34 -0.48 4.57
N HIS A 69 -10.27 0.30 4.41
CA HIS A 69 -9.59 0.54 3.16
C HIS A 69 -8.22 -0.14 3.20
N TRP A 70 -7.95 -0.98 2.21
CA TRP A 70 -6.75 -1.79 2.07
C TRP A 70 -6.04 -1.46 0.76
N VAL A 71 -4.71 -1.36 0.79
CA VAL A 71 -3.90 -1.03 -0.38
C VAL A 71 -2.72 -1.97 -0.51
N GLY A 72 -2.40 -2.39 -1.72
CA GLY A 72 -1.27 -3.28 -1.99
C GLY A 72 -0.88 -3.31 -3.46
N LYS A 73 -0.03 -4.27 -3.82
CA LYS A 73 0.34 -4.51 -5.23
C LYS A 73 0.32 -5.99 -5.58
N TRP A 74 -0.27 -6.35 -6.72
CA TRP A 74 -0.17 -7.73 -7.22
C TRP A 74 1.24 -8.00 -7.72
N ASN A 75 1.87 -9.03 -7.16
CA ASN A 75 3.26 -9.41 -7.42
C ASN A 75 4.20 -8.20 -7.38
N ASP A 76 3.97 -7.27 -6.44
CA ASP A 76 4.68 -6.00 -6.28
C ASP A 76 4.60 -4.99 -7.44
N LEU A 77 3.76 -5.26 -8.45
CA LEU A 77 3.71 -4.48 -9.69
C LEU A 77 2.42 -3.69 -9.87
N ILE A 78 1.26 -4.32 -9.75
CA ILE A 78 -0.02 -3.68 -10.09
C ILE A 78 -0.63 -3.08 -8.83
N PRO A 79 -0.64 -1.74 -8.66
CA PRO A 79 -1.24 -1.10 -7.48
C PRO A 79 -2.73 -1.40 -7.43
N SER A 80 -3.25 -1.67 -6.24
CA SER A 80 -4.65 -2.03 -6.06
C SER A 80 -5.17 -1.58 -4.71
N GLN A 81 -6.47 -1.28 -4.68
CA GLN A 81 -7.21 -0.91 -3.48
C GLN A 81 -8.40 -1.87 -3.30
N LEU A 82 -8.68 -2.26 -2.06
CA LEU A 82 -9.89 -2.96 -1.66
C LEU A 82 -10.54 -2.15 -0.54
N ILE A 83 -11.76 -1.70 -0.77
CA ILE A 83 -12.56 -0.98 0.20
C ILE A 83 -13.76 -1.82 0.54
N VAL A 84 -13.87 -2.19 1.80
CA VAL A 84 -15.02 -2.92 2.32
C VAL A 84 -15.93 -1.91 2.99
N THR A 85 -17.02 -1.56 2.30
CA THR A 85 -17.93 -0.49 2.72
C THR A 85 -19.01 -0.98 3.68
N LYS A 86 -19.40 -2.26 3.57
CA LYS A 86 -20.44 -2.85 4.43
C LYS A 86 -20.21 -4.32 4.64
N ILE A 87 -20.44 -4.79 5.87
CA ILE A 87 -20.37 -6.20 6.23
C ILE A 87 -21.65 -6.60 6.98
N SER A 88 -22.33 -7.62 6.49
CA SER A 88 -23.46 -8.28 7.15
C SER A 88 -23.05 -9.66 7.68
N SER A 89 -23.99 -10.50 8.13
CA SER A 89 -23.70 -11.84 8.66
C SER A 89 -23.03 -12.77 7.65
N ASN A 90 -23.26 -12.58 6.35
CA ASN A 90 -22.79 -13.48 5.30
C ASN A 90 -22.48 -12.77 3.97
N GLU A 91 -22.70 -11.46 3.88
CA GLU A 91 -22.47 -10.69 2.67
C GLU A 91 -21.56 -9.51 2.96
N ILE A 92 -20.76 -9.15 1.96
CA ILE A 92 -19.83 -8.04 1.99
C ILE A 92 -20.04 -7.19 0.76
N THR A 93 -20.17 -5.88 0.95
CA THR A 93 -20.16 -4.89 -0.13
C THR A 93 -18.77 -4.28 -0.21
N PHE A 94 -18.22 -4.25 -1.41
CA PHE A 94 -16.87 -3.78 -1.63
C PHE A 94 -16.72 -2.98 -2.92
N ILE A 95 -15.67 -2.17 -2.94
CA ILE A 95 -15.11 -1.53 -4.11
C ILE A 95 -13.68 -2.04 -4.24
N TYR A 96 -13.34 -2.58 -5.40
CA TYR A 96 -11.99 -3.02 -5.71
C TYR A 96 -11.50 -2.28 -6.95
N SER A 97 -10.32 -1.70 -6.89
CA SER A 97 -9.72 -0.99 -8.03
C SER A 97 -8.27 -1.42 -8.23
N TRP A 98 -7.81 -1.31 -9.46
CA TRP A 98 -6.41 -1.56 -9.83
C TRP A 98 -5.92 -0.51 -10.82
N GLY A 99 -4.62 -0.22 -10.76
CA GLY A 99 -3.96 0.66 -11.70
C GLY A 99 -3.55 -0.05 -12.99
N ALA A 100 -3.23 0.75 -14.00
CA ALA A 100 -2.72 0.24 -15.26
C ALA A 100 -1.28 -0.30 -15.11
N ASN A 101 -0.93 -1.30 -15.91
CA ASN A 101 0.42 -1.77 -16.15
C ASN A 101 0.62 -2.02 -17.66
N PRO A 102 1.07 -1.00 -18.42
CA PRO A 102 1.24 -1.09 -19.87
C PRO A 102 2.21 -2.19 -20.31
N GLN A 103 3.24 -2.49 -19.50
CA GLN A 103 4.22 -3.53 -19.82
C GLN A 103 3.59 -4.93 -19.86
N ARG A 104 2.44 -5.11 -19.20
CA ARG A 104 1.68 -6.37 -19.18
C ARG A 104 0.33 -6.26 -19.89
N GLY A 105 0.06 -5.15 -20.59
CA GLY A 105 -1.22 -4.91 -21.25
C GLY A 105 -2.41 -4.86 -20.28
N VAL A 106 -2.19 -4.45 -19.04
CA VAL A 106 -3.25 -4.32 -18.03
C VAL A 106 -3.72 -2.86 -18.02
N GLU A 107 -4.98 -2.64 -18.33
CA GLU A 107 -5.62 -1.34 -18.14
C GLU A 107 -6.11 -1.19 -16.69
N SER A 108 -6.21 0.05 -16.20
CA SER A 108 -6.82 0.31 -14.90
C SER A 108 -8.31 -0.03 -14.90
N GLY A 109 -8.85 -0.41 -13.74
CA GLY A 109 -10.27 -0.70 -13.65
C GLY A 109 -10.80 -0.67 -12.23
N VAL A 110 -12.12 -0.79 -12.13
CA VAL A 110 -12.86 -0.80 -10.88
C VAL A 110 -13.99 -1.84 -10.96
N ILE A 111 -14.18 -2.54 -9.86
CA ILE A 111 -15.28 -3.46 -9.61
C ILE A 111 -15.98 -2.98 -8.35
N LYS A 112 -17.31 -2.91 -8.41
CA LYS A 112 -18.16 -2.72 -7.24
C LYS A 112 -19.10 -3.90 -7.16
N GLY A 113 -19.32 -4.41 -5.96
CA GLY A 113 -20.22 -5.55 -5.82
C GLY A 113 -20.56 -5.86 -4.39
N THR A 114 -21.58 -6.70 -4.26
CA THR A 114 -21.91 -7.40 -3.03
C THR A 114 -21.74 -8.89 -3.31
N THR A 115 -21.01 -9.60 -2.47
CA THR A 115 -20.81 -11.05 -2.59
C THR A 115 -21.02 -11.72 -1.24
N LYS A 116 -21.31 -13.02 -1.28
CA LYS A 116 -21.32 -13.84 -0.07
C LYS A 116 -19.89 -14.21 0.30
N LEU A 117 -19.62 -14.24 1.60
CA LEU A 117 -18.39 -14.84 2.11
C LEU A 117 -18.46 -16.36 1.92
N ASP A 118 -17.32 -16.98 1.62
CA ASP A 118 -17.25 -18.43 1.57
C ASP A 118 -17.26 -19.05 2.97
N ASP A 119 -17.20 -20.38 3.03
CA ASP A 119 -17.17 -21.16 4.29
C ASP A 119 -15.98 -20.83 5.20
N LYS A 120 -14.93 -20.20 4.64
CA LYS A 120 -13.74 -19.75 5.37
C LYS A 120 -13.78 -18.24 5.68
N GLY A 121 -14.89 -17.56 5.40
CA GLY A 121 -15.04 -16.13 5.62
C GLY A 121 -14.25 -15.28 4.63
N ARG A 122 -13.91 -15.79 3.45
CA ARG A 122 -13.15 -15.08 2.42
C ARG A 122 -14.09 -14.38 1.44
N ILE A 123 -13.62 -13.27 0.89
CA ILE A 123 -14.27 -12.64 -0.26
C ILE A 123 -13.85 -13.42 -1.49
N LYS A 124 -14.80 -13.96 -2.25
CA LYS A 124 -14.56 -14.55 -3.56
C LYS A 124 -15.34 -13.79 -4.62
N TYR A 125 -14.63 -13.41 -5.68
CA TYR A 125 -15.21 -12.77 -6.86
C TYR A 125 -14.73 -13.51 -8.10
N ASP A 126 -15.66 -14.13 -8.81
CA ASP A 126 -15.40 -14.83 -10.06
C ASP A 126 -16.12 -14.09 -11.19
N LYS A 127 -15.39 -13.69 -12.23
CA LYS A 127 -15.96 -13.15 -13.45
C LYS A 127 -15.13 -13.58 -14.65
N GLU A 128 -15.79 -14.25 -15.60
CA GLU A 128 -15.16 -14.75 -16.83
C GLU A 128 -13.94 -15.62 -16.51
N ASP A 129 -12.74 -15.16 -16.86
CA ASP A 129 -11.47 -15.86 -16.63
C ASP A 129 -10.71 -15.36 -15.39
N LEU A 130 -11.27 -14.44 -14.62
CA LEU A 130 -10.67 -13.85 -13.42
C LEU A 130 -11.35 -14.38 -12.15
N SER A 131 -10.57 -15.01 -11.28
CA SER A 131 -10.97 -15.35 -9.91
C SER A 131 -10.12 -14.57 -8.92
N LEU A 132 -10.74 -13.74 -8.08
CA LEU A 132 -10.10 -13.03 -6.97
C LEU A 132 -10.58 -13.63 -5.66
N THR A 133 -9.66 -13.96 -4.77
CA THR A 133 -9.95 -14.39 -3.40
C THR A 133 -9.18 -13.52 -2.42
N PHE A 134 -9.85 -12.96 -1.42
CA PHE A 134 -9.23 -12.17 -0.35
C PHE A 134 -9.53 -12.76 1.02
N ALA A 135 -8.52 -12.84 1.87
CA ALA A 135 -8.59 -13.30 3.25
C ALA A 135 -7.93 -12.26 4.18
N VAL A 136 -8.50 -12.00 5.35
CA VAL A 136 -7.83 -11.20 6.39
C VAL A 136 -6.94 -12.11 7.22
N ASP A 137 -5.71 -11.66 7.42
CA ASP A 137 -4.83 -12.14 8.49
C ASP A 137 -4.95 -11.15 9.67
N THR A 138 -5.63 -11.57 10.73
CA THR A 138 -5.87 -10.74 11.91
C THR A 138 -4.62 -10.54 12.76
N LEU A 139 -3.65 -11.47 12.69
CA LEU A 139 -2.40 -11.36 13.44
C LEU A 139 -1.48 -10.30 12.81
N LEU A 140 -1.44 -10.27 11.48
CA LEU A 140 -0.63 -9.30 10.74
C LEU A 140 -1.38 -7.98 10.46
N ASN A 141 -2.70 -7.94 10.72
CA ASN A 141 -3.58 -6.85 10.29
C ASN A 141 -3.40 -6.54 8.80
N LYS A 142 -3.47 -7.59 7.96
CA LYS A 142 -3.31 -7.50 6.50
C LYS A 142 -4.44 -8.22 5.79
N VAL A 143 -4.70 -7.82 4.55
CA VAL A 143 -5.50 -8.62 3.61
C VAL A 143 -4.57 -9.31 2.63
N ILE A 144 -4.68 -10.62 2.53
CA ILE A 144 -3.96 -11.43 1.55
C ILE A 144 -4.93 -11.76 0.43
N GLY A 145 -4.53 -11.43 -0.80
CA GLY A 145 -5.29 -11.76 -2.00
C GLY A 145 -4.56 -12.76 -2.89
N VAL A 146 -5.33 -13.62 -3.55
CA VAL A 146 -4.87 -14.49 -4.63
C VAL A 146 -5.75 -14.25 -5.85
N SER A 147 -5.12 -14.12 -7.00
CA SER A 147 -5.79 -14.04 -8.30
C SER A 147 -5.39 -15.25 -9.14
N VAL A 148 -6.38 -15.88 -9.77
CA VAL A 148 -6.17 -16.97 -10.74
C VAL A 148 -6.77 -16.54 -12.07
N LYS A 149 -5.95 -16.57 -13.13
CA LYS A 149 -6.35 -16.31 -14.52
C LYS A 149 -5.73 -17.36 -15.44
N GLY A 150 -6.52 -18.36 -15.83
CA GLY A 150 -5.98 -19.56 -16.49
C GLY A 150 -4.96 -20.27 -15.58
N GLU A 151 -3.74 -20.47 -16.07
CA GLU A 151 -2.63 -21.07 -15.30
C GLU A 151 -1.85 -20.04 -14.47
N MET A 152 -2.10 -18.74 -14.65
CA MET A 152 -1.38 -17.70 -13.91
C MET A 152 -1.98 -17.51 -12.52
N ILE A 153 -1.11 -17.58 -11.51
CA ILE A 153 -1.43 -17.26 -10.12
C ILE A 153 -0.67 -16.00 -9.73
N SER A 154 -1.35 -15.05 -9.10
CA SER A 154 -0.75 -13.84 -8.54
C SER A 154 -1.17 -13.67 -7.10
N ASN A 155 -0.32 -13.02 -6.30
CA ASN A 155 -0.61 -12.71 -4.91
C ASN A 155 -0.51 -11.21 -4.64
N ILE A 156 -1.23 -10.77 -3.62
CA ILE A 156 -1.15 -9.42 -3.09
C ILE A 156 -1.19 -9.50 -1.56
N VAL A 157 -0.40 -8.65 -0.92
CA VAL A 157 -0.52 -8.37 0.50
C VAL A 157 -0.92 -6.91 0.60
N MET A 158 -2.05 -6.65 1.24
CA MET A 158 -2.62 -5.32 1.39
C MET A 158 -2.52 -4.86 2.84
N GLU A 159 -2.14 -3.61 3.01
CA GLU A 159 -2.04 -2.95 4.30
C GLU A 159 -3.22 -2.03 4.49
N LYS A 160 -3.63 -1.86 5.75
CA LYS A 160 -4.73 -0.97 6.09
C LYS A 160 -4.29 0.48 5.89
N VAL A 161 -5.18 1.28 5.32
CA VAL A 161 -5.05 2.74 5.31
C VAL A 161 -5.68 3.24 6.60
N ASP A 162 -4.86 3.87 7.44
CA ASP A 162 -5.35 4.58 8.61
C ASP A 162 -6.10 5.82 8.14
N ASN A 163 -7.36 5.98 8.59
CA ASN A 163 -8.16 7.18 8.37
C ASN A 163 -7.95 8.19 9.49
#